data_AF-A0A966M0W3-F1
#
_entry.id   AF-A0A966M0W3-F1
#
_cell.length_a   1.000
_cell.length_b   1.000
_cell.length_c   1.000
_cell.angle_alpha   90.00
_cell.angle_beta   90.00
_cell.angle_gamma   90.00
#
_symmetry.space_group_name_H-M   'P 1'
#
loop_
_entity.id
_entity.type
_entity.pdbx_description
1 polymer ?
#
loop_
_entity_poly.entity_id
_entity_poly.type
_entity_poly.pdbx_seq_one_letter_code
_entity_poly.pdbx_strand_id
1 'polypeptide(L)'
;MVIALTPLLIASYAYNFSNFGSIYLLTGGGPVMYDSGGVAGYTDILISYTYNLAFTAGKGRDYGLASAVSFINFLIVAVISIQAFRRSKQMENIN
;
A
#
# COMPACT_ATOMS: atom_id res chain seq x y z
N MET A 1 9.03 -18.32 20.28
CA MET A 1 8.10 -18.70 19.19
C MET A 1 7.68 -17.49 18.31
N VAL A 2 7.34 -16.33 18.88
CA VAL A 2 6.91 -15.14 18.10
C VAL A 2 8.01 -14.53 17.21
N ILE A 3 9.29 -14.60 17.63
CA ILE A 3 10.44 -14.05 16.87
C ILE A 3 10.58 -14.73 15.49
N ALA A 4 10.32 -16.04 15.38
CA ALA A 4 10.41 -16.78 14.11
C ALA A 4 9.26 -16.44 13.14
N LEU A 5 8.09 -16.03 13.65
CA LEU A 5 6.93 -15.66 12.84
C LEU A 5 6.94 -14.18 12.43
N THR A 6 7.75 -13.35 13.09
CA THR A 6 7.87 -11.92 12.83
C THR A 6 8.22 -11.58 11.36
N PRO A 7 9.22 -12.23 10.71
CA PRO A 7 9.50 -11.96 9.30
C PRO A 7 8.33 -12.36 8.37
N LEU A 8 7.62 -13.44 8.68
CA LEU A 8 6.43 -13.86 7.92
C LEU A 8 5.30 -12.84 8.03
N LEU A 9 5.07 -12.29 9.23
CA LEU A 9 4.04 -11.28 9.46
C LEU A 9 4.35 -9.96 8.73
N ILE A 10 5.62 -9.55 8.72
CA ILE A 10 6.06 -8.35 7.97
C ILE A 10 5.84 -8.55 6.47
N ALA A 11 6.23 -9.72 5.93
CA ALA A 11 6.03 -10.04 4.52
C ALA A 11 4.53 -10.07 4.15
N SER A 12 3.70 -10.66 5.00
CA SER A 12 2.24 -10.69 4.82
C SER A 12 1.63 -9.29 4.86
N TYR A 13 2.07 -8.43 5.79
CA TYR A 13 1.63 -7.04 5.84
C TYR A 13 2.02 -6.27 4.57
N ALA A 14 3.28 -6.37 4.14
CA ALA A 14 3.76 -5.72 2.93
C ALA A 14 2.98 -6.17 1.69
N TYR A 15 2.68 -7.46 1.59
CA TYR A 15 1.88 -8.05 0.52
C TYR A 15 0.45 -7.50 0.52
N ASN A 16 -0.21 -7.44 1.68
CA ASN A 16 -1.58 -6.95 1.79
C ASN A 16 -1.67 -5.43 1.57
N PHE A 17 -0.70 -4.65 2.06
CA PHE A 17 -0.68 -3.19 1.92
C PHE A 17 -0.60 -2.74 0.46
N SER A 18 0.12 -3.49 -0.37
CA SER A 18 0.34 -3.18 -1.79
C SER A 18 -0.57 -3.98 -2.73
N ASN A 19 -1.63 -4.63 -2.24
CA ASN A 19 -2.44 -5.56 -3.03
C ASN A 19 -3.45 -4.84 -3.96
N PHE A 20 -2.91 -4.13 -4.95
CA PHE A 20 -3.70 -3.40 -5.95
C PHE A 20 -4.67 -4.32 -6.70
N GLY A 21 -4.23 -5.52 -7.07
CA GLY A 21 -5.04 -6.47 -7.85
C GLY A 21 -6.32 -6.88 -7.14
N SER A 22 -6.28 -7.17 -5.84
CA SER A 22 -7.46 -7.58 -5.09
C SER A 22 -8.49 -6.45 -5.01
N ILE A 23 -8.08 -5.23 -4.65
CA ILE A 23 -8.99 -4.09 -4.51
C ILE A 23 -9.55 -3.66 -5.86
N TYR A 24 -8.71 -3.53 -6.88
CA TYR A 24 -9.11 -3.10 -8.22
C TYR A 24 -10.07 -4.09 -8.89
N LEU A 25 -9.86 -5.40 -8.72
CA LEU A 25 -10.71 -6.42 -9.33
C LEU A 25 -12.02 -6.67 -8.56
N LEU A 26 -12.00 -6.65 -7.21
CA LEU A 26 -13.22 -6.89 -6.43
C LEU A 26 -14.13 -5.67 -6.35
N THR A 27 -13.55 -4.48 -6.23
CA THR A 27 -14.31 -3.26 -5.92
C THR A 27 -14.01 -2.10 -6.83
N GLY A 28 -12.86 -2.10 -7.54
CA GLY A 28 -12.43 -0.96 -8.34
C GLY A 28 -12.18 0.32 -7.52
N GLY A 29 -12.13 0.22 -6.20
CA GLY A 29 -12.20 1.38 -5.30
C GLY A 29 -13.61 1.84 -4.96
N GLY A 30 -14.68 1.10 -5.26
CA GLY A 30 -16.04 1.48 -4.90
C GLY A 30 -16.39 1.27 -3.42
N PRO A 31 -17.40 1.95 -2.85
CA PRO A 31 -18.16 3.06 -3.41
C PRO A 31 -17.37 4.37 -3.46
N VAL A 32 -17.70 5.23 -4.41
CA VAL A 32 -17.05 6.55 -4.55
C VAL A 32 -17.36 7.43 -3.35
N MET A 33 -16.31 8.05 -2.82
CA MET A 33 -16.42 9.02 -1.75
C MET A 33 -16.72 10.38 -2.38
N TYR A 34 -18.00 10.75 -2.39
CA TYR A 34 -18.48 12.00 -3.00
C TYR A 34 -17.83 13.26 -2.42
N ASP A 35 -17.32 13.19 -1.18
CA ASP A 35 -16.59 14.26 -0.50
C ASP A 35 -15.16 14.50 -1.06
N SER A 36 -14.64 13.55 -1.85
CA SER A 36 -13.30 13.61 -2.45
C SER A 36 -13.27 14.18 -3.88
N GLY A 37 -14.37 14.76 -4.35
CA GLY A 37 -14.53 15.17 -5.75
C GLY A 37 -14.73 13.99 -6.73
N GLY A 38 -15.11 12.82 -6.22
CA GLY A 38 -15.41 11.63 -7.03
C GLY A 38 -14.20 10.80 -7.47
N VAL A 39 -13.00 11.10 -6.95
CA VAL A 39 -11.75 10.44 -7.33
C VAL A 39 -11.33 9.34 -6.34
N ALA A 40 -11.74 9.45 -5.07
CA ALA A 40 -11.41 8.46 -4.04
C ALA A 40 -12.55 7.47 -3.76
N GLY A 41 -12.16 6.24 -3.49
CA GLY A 41 -12.99 5.17 -2.97
C GLY A 41 -12.97 4.99 -1.47
N TYR A 42 -14.07 4.55 -0.85
CA TYR A 42 -14.06 4.12 0.56
C TYR A 42 -13.21 2.86 0.80
N THR A 43 -13.03 2.04 -0.22
CA THR A 43 -12.24 0.80 -0.17
C THR A 43 -10.87 0.96 -0.82
N ASP A 44 -10.52 2.18 -1.28
CA ASP A 44 -9.26 2.42 -1.96
C ASP A 44 -8.08 2.34 -0.99
N ILE A 45 -7.08 1.58 -1.40
CA ILE A 45 -5.74 1.61 -0.81
C ILE A 45 -4.91 2.67 -1.54
N LEU A 46 -3.83 3.17 -0.93
CA LEU A 46 -2.98 4.25 -1.48
C LEU A 46 -2.61 4.08 -2.97
N ILE A 47 -2.33 2.84 -3.37
CA ILE A 47 -1.99 2.49 -4.75
C ILE A 47 -3.21 2.50 -5.69
N SER A 48 -4.41 2.09 -5.23
CA SER A 48 -5.63 2.12 -6.04
C SER A 48 -6.25 3.51 -6.13
N TYR A 49 -6.22 4.27 -5.02
CA TYR A 49 -6.60 5.68 -5.01
C TYR A 49 -5.83 6.49 -6.04
N THR A 50 -4.49 6.36 -6.03
CA THR A 50 -3.70 7.16 -6.97
C THR A 50 -3.75 6.62 -8.40
N TYR A 51 -4.00 5.32 -8.58
CA TYR A 51 -4.33 4.79 -9.90
C TYR A 51 -5.61 5.46 -10.43
N ASN A 52 -6.67 5.52 -9.62
CA ASN A 52 -7.89 6.25 -9.99
C ASN A 52 -7.59 7.73 -10.27
N LEU A 53 -6.74 8.40 -9.48
CA LEU A 53 -6.32 9.78 -9.75
C LEU A 53 -5.54 9.92 -11.07
N ALA A 54 -4.67 8.97 -11.41
CA ALA A 54 -3.81 9.03 -12.59
C ALA A 54 -4.49 8.63 -13.91
N PHE A 55 -5.53 7.80 -13.83
CA PHE A 55 -6.22 7.27 -15.01
C PHE A 55 -7.64 7.87 -15.19
N THR A 56 -8.31 8.31 -14.12
CA THR A 56 -9.69 8.84 -14.16
C THR A 56 -9.74 10.37 -14.25
N ALA A 57 -8.70 11.10 -13.82
CA ALA A 57 -8.70 12.58 -13.82
C ALA A 57 -8.59 13.25 -15.23
N GLY A 58 -8.74 12.48 -16.31
CA GLY A 58 -9.18 13.03 -17.60
C GLY A 58 -8.12 13.68 -18.49
N LYS A 59 -6.81 13.47 -18.28
CA LYS A 59 -5.75 14.08 -19.12
C LYS A 59 -4.72 13.14 -19.75
N GLY A 60 -5.01 11.84 -19.79
CA GLY A 60 -4.13 10.83 -20.39
C GLY A 60 -3.49 9.94 -19.32
N ARG A 61 -2.83 8.86 -19.75
CA ARG A 61 -2.16 7.91 -18.86
C ARG A 61 -0.92 8.59 -18.27
N ASP A 62 -1.05 9.20 -17.10
CA ASP A 62 0.06 9.91 -16.44
C ASP A 62 1.05 8.92 -15.83
N TYR A 63 1.95 8.39 -16.66
CA TYR A 63 2.99 7.45 -16.22
C TYR A 63 3.91 8.05 -15.15
N GLY A 64 4.16 9.36 -15.20
CA GLY A 64 4.94 10.06 -14.16
C GLY A 64 4.26 10.03 -12.79
N LEU A 65 2.94 10.21 -12.77
CA LEU A 65 2.15 10.11 -11.54
C LEU A 65 2.11 8.67 -11.02
N ALA A 66 1.93 7.69 -11.92
CA ALA A 66 1.97 6.27 -11.57
C ALA A 66 3.33 5.83 -10.98
N SER A 67 4.44 6.27 -11.58
CA SER A 67 5.80 5.97 -11.07
C SER A 67 6.08 6.63 -9.73
N ALA A 68 5.67 7.89 -9.54
CA ALA A 68 5.83 8.60 -8.27
C ALA A 68 5.12 7.88 -7.13
N VAL A 69 3.92 7.35 -7.36
CA VAL A 69 3.17 6.64 -6.32
C VAL A 69 3.69 5.24 -6.06
N SER A 70 4.13 4.52 -7.08
CA SER A 70 4.84 3.25 -6.86
C SER A 70 6.05 3.45 -5.94
N PHE A 71 6.78 4.57 -6.13
CA PHE A 71 7.91 4.93 -5.27
C PHE A 71 7.48 5.32 -3.85
N ILE A 72 6.41 6.10 -3.68
CA ILE A 72 5.87 6.42 -2.34
C ILE A 72 5.41 5.16 -1.61
N ASN A 73 4.72 4.25 -2.30
CA ASN A 73 4.28 2.97 -1.73
C ASN A 73 5.50 2.13 -1.28
N PHE A 74 6.53 2.08 -2.12
CA PHE A 74 7.79 1.44 -1.77
C PHE A 74 8.40 2.04 -0.49
N LEU A 75 8.45 3.37 -0.36
CA LEU A 75 8.98 4.02 0.84
C LEU A 75 8.18 3.67 2.11
N ILE A 76 6.85 3.65 2.03
CA ILE A 76 5.99 3.31 3.19
C ILE A 76 6.26 1.87 3.63
N VAL A 77 6.23 0.92 2.69
CA VAL A 77 6.49 -0.49 2.98
C VAL A 77 7.92 -0.68 3.50
N ALA A 78 8.91 0.00 2.91
CA ALA A 78 10.30 -0.08 3.33
C ALA A 78 10.50 0.43 4.77
N VAL A 79 9.93 1.59 5.12
CA VAL A 79 10.04 2.16 6.47
C VAL A 79 9.41 1.23 7.51
N ILE A 80 8.20 0.72 7.25
CA ILE A 80 7.53 -0.20 8.17
C ILE A 80 8.30 -1.51 8.30
N SER A 81 8.80 -2.06 7.18
CA SER A 81 9.61 -3.27 7.18
C SER A 81 10.89 -3.08 7.99
N ILE A 82 11.63 -1.99 7.78
CA ILE A 82 12.85 -1.68 8.53
C ILE A 82 12.54 -1.53 10.03
N GLN A 83 11.48 -0.82 10.38
CA GLN A 83 11.11 -0.63 11.78
C GLN A 83 10.74 -1.95 12.46
N ALA A 84 10.04 -2.83 11.75
CA ALA A 84 9.66 -4.15 12.24
C ALA A 84 10.88 -5.10 12.33
N PHE A 85 11.79 -5.07 11.36
CA PHE A 85 13.07 -5.81 11.43
C PHE A 85 13.95 -5.34 12.60
N ARG A 86 14.03 -4.03 12.85
CA ARG A 86 14.77 -3.47 14.00
C ARG A 86 14.20 -3.95 15.32
N ARG A 87 12.87 -3.95 15.46
CA ARG A 87 12.20 -4.47 16.67
C ARG A 87 12.41 -5.98 16.84
N SER A 88 12.40 -6.74 15.74
CA SER A 88 12.68 -8.19 15.78
C SER A 88 14.12 -8.49 16.24
N LYS A 89 15.12 -7.76 15.72
CA LYS A 89 16.53 -7.90 16.15
C LYS A 89 16.76 -7.50 17.61
N GLN A 90 16.01 -6.52 18.13
CA GLN A 90 16.10 -6.15 19.54
C GLN A 90 15.57 -7.26 20.46
N MET A 91 14.58 -8.03 20.01
CA MET A 91 14.06 -9.18 20.77
C MET A 91 14.96 -10.42 20.70
N GLU A 92 15.82 -10.51 19.69
CA GLU A 92 16.85 -11.56 19.57
C GLU A 92 18.06 -11.30 20.48
N ASN A 93 18.48 -10.03 20.62
CA ASN A 93 19.65 -9.66 21.44
C ASN A 93 19.40 -9.65 22.97
N ILE A 94 18.16 -9.87 23.42
CA ILE A 94 17.79 -9.90 24.85
C ILE A 94 17.64 -11.32 25.41
N ASN A 95 17.95 -12.35 24.61
CA ASN A 95 17.96 -13.76 24.99
C ASN A 95 19.32 -14.40 24.67
#